data_AF-A0A1J3H3B8-F1
#
_entry.id   AF-A0A1J3H3B8-F1
#
_cell.length_a   1.000
_cell.length_b   1.000
_cell.length_c   1.000
_cell.angle_alpha   90.00
_cell.angle_beta   90.00
_cell.angle_gamma   90.00
#
_symmetry.space_group_name_H-M   'P 1'
#
loop_
_entity.id
_entity.type
_entity.pdbx_description
1 polymer ?
#
loop_
_entity_poly.entity_id
_entity_poly.type
_entity_poly.pdbx_seq_one_letter_code
_entity_poly.pdbx_strand_id
1 'polypeptide(L)'
;RKQMAQIRELVELPLRHPQLFKSIGVKPPKGILLYGPPGSGKTLIARAVANETGAFFFCINGPEIMSKLAGESESNLRKAFEEAEKNAPSIIFIDEIDSI
;
A
#
# COMPACT_ATOMS: atom_id res chain seq x y z
N ARG A 1 -19.16 5.31 -0.73
CA ARG A 1 -18.80 6.21 -1.86
C ARG A 1 -17.74 7.25 -1.47
N LYS A 2 -17.90 8.00 -0.36
CA LYS A 2 -16.93 9.04 0.07
C LYS A 2 -15.53 8.49 0.39
N GLN A 3 -15.41 7.42 1.17
CA GLN A 3 -14.12 6.82 1.55
C GLN A 3 -13.32 6.34 0.33
N MET A 4 -14.02 5.84 -0.69
CA MET A 4 -13.38 5.39 -1.91
C MET A 4 -12.72 6.52 -2.69
N ALA A 5 -13.43 7.63 -2.84
CA ALA A 5 -12.88 8.82 -3.48
C ALA A 5 -11.65 9.34 -2.72
N GLN A 6 -11.69 9.33 -1.38
CA GLN A 6 -10.56 9.76 -0.55
C GLN A 6 -9.32 8.87 -0.72
N ILE A 7 -9.49 7.54 -0.71
CA ILE A 7 -8.37 6.62 -0.90
C ILE A 7 -7.78 6.80 -2.31
N ARG A 8 -8.63 6.89 -3.33
CA ARG A 8 -8.17 7.14 -4.70
C ARG A 8 -7.40 8.44 -4.81
N GLU A 9 -7.92 9.54 -4.26
CA GLU A 9 -7.23 10.82 -4.28
C GLU A 9 -5.86 10.74 -3.58
N LEU A 10 -5.80 10.12 -2.41
CA LEU A 10 -4.53 9.96 -1.66
C LEU A 10 -3.49 9.10 -2.39
N VAL A 11 -3.90 8.23 -3.31
CA VAL A 11 -3.00 7.36 -4.10
C VAL A 11 -2.72 7.93 -5.49
N GLU A 12 -3.75 8.33 -6.23
CA GLU A 12 -3.65 8.81 -7.61
C GLU A 12 -2.94 10.16 -7.71
N LEU A 13 -3.23 11.12 -6.80
CA LEU A 13 -2.65 12.46 -6.91
C LEU A 13 -1.13 12.44 -6.78
N PRO A 14 -0.53 11.76 -5.77
CA PRO A 14 0.92 11.65 -5.67
C PRO A 14 1.57 10.90 -6.84
N LEU A 15 0.91 9.85 -7.35
CA LEU A 15 1.44 9.03 -8.45
C LEU A 15 1.39 9.75 -9.80
N ARG A 16 0.29 10.45 -10.10
CA ARG A 16 0.08 11.14 -11.40
C ARG A 16 0.61 12.56 -11.44
N HIS A 17 0.58 13.27 -10.31
CA HIS A 17 0.91 14.69 -10.24
C HIS A 17 1.94 15.02 -9.13
N PRO A 18 3.12 14.37 -9.10
CA PRO A 18 4.13 14.61 -8.07
C PRO A 18 4.64 16.07 -8.04
N GLN A 19 4.53 16.78 -9.17
CA GLN A 19 4.93 18.19 -9.29
C GLN A 19 4.09 19.12 -8.42
N LEU A 20 2.81 18.79 -8.22
CA LEU A 20 1.88 19.58 -7.40
C LEU A 20 2.41 19.68 -5.95
N PHE A 21 2.81 18.54 -5.39
CA PHE A 21 3.37 18.44 -4.04
C PHE A 21 4.68 19.24 -3.91
N LYS A 22 5.54 19.20 -4.93
CA LYS A 22 6.76 20.03 -4.97
C LYS A 22 6.46 21.52 -5.00
N SER A 23 5.49 21.94 -5.81
CA SER A 23 5.15 23.36 -5.97
C SER A 23 4.52 24.00 -4.73
N ILE A 24 3.75 23.23 -3.97
CA ILE A 24 3.08 23.68 -2.74
C ILE A 24 4.01 23.50 -1.52
N GLY A 25 5.14 22.80 -1.67
CA GLY A 25 6.09 22.55 -0.59
C GLY A 25 5.62 21.53 0.45
N VAL A 26 4.62 20.71 0.10
CA VAL A 26 4.06 19.68 0.98
C VAL A 26 4.54 18.30 0.55
N LYS A 27 4.85 17.44 1.52
CA LYS A 27 5.21 16.05 1.24
C LYS A 27 3.94 15.24 0.92
N PRO A 28 3.94 14.39 -0.12
CA PRO A 28 2.82 13.51 -0.36
C PRO A 28 2.65 12.52 0.80
N PRO A 29 1.41 12.05 1.05
CA PRO A 29 1.18 10.97 2.01
C PRO A 29 1.98 9.73 1.61
N LYS A 30 2.64 9.09 2.58
CA LYS A 30 3.48 7.90 2.34
C LYS A 30 2.72 6.58 2.47
N GLY A 31 1.52 6.61 3.02
CA GLY A 31 0.74 5.40 3.29
C GLY A 31 -0.68 5.75 3.76
N ILE A 32 -1.55 4.75 3.71
CA ILE A 32 -2.96 4.85 4.10
C ILE A 32 -3.24 3.70 5.07
N LEU A 33 -3.81 4.02 6.22
CA LEU A 33 -4.31 3.01 7.15
C LEU A 33 -5.80 2.77 6.89
N LEU A 34 -6.15 1.53 6.53
CA LEU A 34 -7.52 1.09 6.38
C LEU A 34 -7.95 0.32 7.62
N TYR A 35 -8.95 0.84 8.35
CA TYR A 35 -9.48 0.19 9.55
C TYR A 35 -10.99 -0.01 9.45
N GLY A 36 -11.50 -0.98 10.22
CA GLY A 36 -12.92 -1.30 10.29
C GLY A 36 -13.14 -2.79 10.55
N PRO A 37 -14.39 -3.23 10.76
CA PRO A 37 -14.71 -4.63 11.03
C PRO A 37 -14.28 -5.59 9.90
N PRO A 38 -14.08 -6.88 10.20
CA PRO A 38 -13.80 -7.89 9.17
C PRO A 38 -14.92 -7.92 8.13
N GLY A 39 -14.58 -8.24 6.88
CA GLY A 39 -15.55 -8.26 5.78
C GLY A 39 -15.94 -6.89 5.20
N SER A 40 -15.37 -5.78 5.69
CA SER A 40 -15.66 -4.43 5.16
C SER A 40 -15.01 -4.12 3.79
N GLY A 41 -14.42 -5.11 3.12
CA GLY A 41 -13.85 -4.98 1.77
C GLY A 41 -12.50 -4.26 1.68
N LYS A 42 -11.72 -4.14 2.76
CA LYS A 42 -10.41 -3.45 2.78
C LYS A 42 -9.43 -4.02 1.75
N THR A 43 -9.24 -5.34 1.71
CA THR A 43 -8.35 -5.99 0.73
C THR A 43 -8.83 -5.79 -0.71
N LEU A 44 -10.15 -5.84 -0.93
CA LEU A 44 -10.77 -5.61 -2.24
C LEU A 44 -10.56 -4.17 -2.72
N ILE A 45 -10.66 -3.20 -1.79
CA ILE A 45 -10.48 -1.78 -2.07
C ILE A 45 -9.05 -1.48 -2.53
N ALA A 46 -8.06 -2.04 -1.84
CA ALA A 46 -6.65 -1.79 -2.13
C ALA A 46 -6.28 -2.34 -3.51
N ARG A 47 -6.75 -3.56 -3.82
CA ARG A 47 -6.55 -4.19 -5.13
C ARG A 47 -7.25 -3.42 -6.25
N ALA A 48 -8.47 -2.94 -6.03
CA ALA A 48 -9.20 -2.15 -7.02
C ALA A 48 -8.47 -0.83 -7.35
N VAL A 49 -8.00 -0.12 -6.33
CA VAL A 49 -7.23 1.13 -6.51
C VAL A 49 -5.93 0.87 -7.27
N ALA A 50 -5.20 -0.22 -6.97
CA ALA A 50 -3.98 -0.56 -7.69
C ALA A 50 -4.23 -0.87 -9.18
N ASN A 51 -5.29 -1.63 -9.48
CA ASN A 51 -5.69 -1.91 -10.86
C ASN A 51 -6.08 -0.63 -11.62
N GLU A 52 -6.81 0.29 -10.99
CA GLU A 52 -7.22 1.56 -11.61
C GLU A 52 -6.06 2.53 -11.82
N THR A 53 -5.08 2.55 -10.91
CA THR A 53 -3.89 3.40 -11.04
C THR A 53 -2.84 2.81 -11.98
N GLY A 54 -2.95 1.51 -12.31
CA GLY A 54 -1.94 0.77 -13.07
C GLY A 54 -0.67 0.50 -12.26
N ALA A 55 -0.72 0.65 -10.93
CA ALA A 55 0.41 0.41 -10.06
C ALA A 55 0.59 -1.10 -9.80
N PHE A 56 1.83 -1.56 -9.75
CA PHE A 56 2.12 -2.94 -9.37
C PHE A 56 1.66 -3.18 -7.92
N PHE A 57 0.90 -4.25 -7.68
CA PHE A 57 0.32 -4.56 -6.37
C PHE A 57 1.08 -5.68 -5.66
N PHE A 58 1.82 -5.34 -4.61
CA PHE A 58 2.42 -6.31 -3.69
C PHE A 58 1.49 -6.51 -2.49
N CYS A 59 1.15 -7.76 -2.18
CA CYS A 59 0.33 -8.11 -1.02
C CYS A 59 1.19 -8.85 0.00
N ILE A 60 1.25 -8.33 1.21
CA ILE A 60 1.92 -8.91 2.36
C ILE A 60 0.85 -9.30 3.38
N ASN A 61 0.82 -10.57 3.78
CA ASN A 61 -0.05 -11.06 4.84
C ASN A 61 0.74 -11.10 6.16
N GLY A 62 0.29 -10.34 7.18
CA GLY A 62 0.98 -10.21 8.48
C GLY A 62 1.24 -11.55 9.17
N PRO A 63 0.21 -12.37 9.43
CA PRO A 63 0.38 -13.71 10.01
C PRO A 63 1.36 -14.59 9.24
N GLU A 64 1.31 -14.58 7.90
CA GLU A 64 2.21 -15.38 7.07
C GLU A 64 3.68 -14.99 7.27
N ILE A 65 3.97 -13.68 7.38
CA ILE A 65 5.32 -13.21 7.67
C ILE A 65 5.77 -13.64 9.07
N MET A 66 4.91 -13.56 10.07
CA MET A 66 5.26 -13.87 11.46
C MET A 66 5.41 -15.36 11.74
N SER A 67 4.79 -16.22 10.92
CA SER A 67 4.94 -17.68 11.03
C SER A 67 6.31 -18.20 10.62
N LYS A 68 7.12 -17.38 9.94
CA LYS A 68 8.50 -17.71 9.53
C LYS A 68 9.50 -17.38 10.63
N LEU A 69 10.67 -18.02 10.61
CA LEU A 69 11.76 -17.69 11.54
C LEU A 69 12.09 -16.19 11.44
N ALA A 70 12.25 -15.48 12.56
CA ALA A 70 12.34 -14.02 12.60
C ALA A 70 13.34 -13.40 11.58
N GLY A 71 14.48 -14.06 11.33
CA GLY A 71 15.46 -13.61 10.32
C GLY A 71 15.01 -13.79 8.87
N GLU A 72 14.20 -14.82 8.58
CA GLU A 72 13.60 -15.03 7.25
C GLU A 72 12.47 -14.04 6.98
N SER A 73 11.70 -13.69 8.01
CA SER A 73 10.62 -12.70 7.94
C SER A 73 11.14 -11.31 7.53
N GLU A 74 12.21 -10.82 8.17
CA GLU A 74 12.82 -9.53 7.81
C GLU A 74 13.40 -9.54 6.39
N SER A 75 14.09 -10.63 6.02
CA SER A 75 14.66 -10.78 4.67
C SER A 75 13.57 -10.74 3.59
N ASN A 76 12.44 -11.41 3.82
CA ASN A 76 11.31 -11.42 2.89
C ASN A 76 10.65 -10.04 2.76
N LEU A 77 10.48 -9.33 3.88
CA LEU A 77 9.93 -7.97 3.87
C LEU A 77 10.87 -7.03 3.10
N ARG A 78 12.17 -7.09 3.34
CA ARG A 78 13.17 -6.30 2.60
C ARG A 78 13.11 -6.56 1.10
N LYS A 79 13.05 -7.83 0.68
CA LYS A 79 12.92 -8.22 -0.74
C LYS A 79 11.63 -7.67 -1.36
N ALA A 80 10.50 -7.73 -0.65
CA ALA A 80 9.24 -7.19 -1.15
C ALA A 80 9.31 -5.67 -1.42
N PHE A 81 9.96 -4.92 -0.53
CA PHE A 81 10.19 -3.48 -0.74
C PHE A 81 11.16 -3.21 -1.90
N GLU A 82 12.24 -3.98 -2.03
CA GLU A 82 13.18 -3.86 -3.16
C GLU A 82 12.52 -4.18 -4.50
N GLU A 83 11.66 -5.19 -4.56
CA GLU A 83 10.88 -5.53 -5.75
C GLU A 83 9.84 -4.45 -6.05
N ALA A 84 9.19 -3.89 -5.03
CA ALA A 84 8.27 -2.77 -5.20
C ALA A 84 8.94 -1.53 -5.79
N GLU A 85 10.15 -1.21 -5.35
CA GLU A 85 10.92 -0.10 -5.90
C GLU A 85 11.29 -0.34 -7.38
N LYS A 86 11.71 -1.57 -7.73
CA LYS A 86 12.02 -1.96 -9.12
C LYS A 86 10.81 -1.91 -10.04
N ASN A 87 9.61 -2.17 -9.50
CA ASN A 87 8.35 -2.18 -10.24
C ASN A 87 7.54 -0.88 -10.07
N ALA A 88 8.20 0.24 -9.73
CA ALA A 88 7.52 1.53 -9.58
C ALA A 88 6.82 1.95 -10.90
N PRO A 89 5.58 2.50 -10.84
CA PRO A 89 4.80 2.79 -9.65
C PRO A 89 4.19 1.53 -9.02
N SER A 90 4.29 1.42 -7.69
CA SER A 90 3.83 0.23 -6.95
C SER A 90 3.10 0.60 -5.66
N ILE A 91 2.26 -0.33 -5.19
CA ILE A 91 1.53 -0.27 -3.93
C ILE A 91 1.87 -1.54 -3.14
N ILE A 92 2.39 -1.35 -1.93
CA ILE A 92 2.56 -2.43 -0.96
C ILE A 92 1.34 -2.39 -0.03
N PHE A 93 0.52 -3.43 -0.09
CA PHE A 93 -0.60 -3.65 0.82
C PHE A 93 -0.19 -4.64 1.90
N ILE A 94 -0.30 -4.23 3.16
CA ILE A 94 -0.05 -5.07 4.33
C ILE A 94 -1.40 -5.39 4.96
N ASP A 95 -1.81 -6.66 4.90
CA ASP A 95 -3.00 -7.15 5.56
C ASP A 95 -2.67 -7.55 7.01
N GLU A 96 -3.60 -7.32 7.93
CA GLU A 96 -3.45 -7.66 9.37
C GLU A 96 -2.13 -7.14 9.97
N ILE A 97 -1.84 -5.85 9.73
CA ILE A 97 -0.60 -5.19 10.20
C ILE A 97 -0.44 -5.22 11.72
N ASP A 98 -1.53 -5.36 12.46
CA ASP A 98 -1.55 -5.53 13.92
C ASP A 98 -0.95 -6.85 14.39
N SER A 99 -0.72 -7.79 13.48
CA SER A 99 -0.05 -9.06 13.76
C SER A 99 1.48 -8.99 13.64
N ILE A 100 2.05 -7.91 13.07
CA ILE A 100 3.50 -7.73 12.82
C ILE A 100 4.18 -7.00 13.97
#